data_AF-A0A947QC44-F1
#
_entry.id   AF-A0A947QC44-F1
#
_cell.length_a   1.000
_cell.length_b   1.000
_cell.length_c   1.000
_cell.angle_alpha   90.00
_cell.angle_beta   90.00
_cell.angle_gamma   90.00
#
_symmetry.space_group_name_H-M   'P 1'
#
loop_
_entity.id
_entity.type
_entity.pdbx_description
1 polymer ?
#
loop_
_entity_poly.entity_id
_entity_poly.type
_entity_poly.pdbx_seq_one_letter_code
_entity_poly.pdbx_strand_id
1 'polypeptide(L)'
;MNSLNGEEWVDYSETGRHHRRARKFNRRKFPRDRSFVGKELKISEKIKGEEKRKNEARGKIEKHLKRFSTLDSHEGKKKIKVYIRWVRDSLDQDYPLLDEGDLEVKTAVASVKAGGQKRQKSQTSVRVVHLPTLIRVKNEEERSLEQNTLKAKENLYILLTEHLQLWKILNIASPNQGVEREVKDML
;
A
#
# COMPACT_ATOMS: atom_id res chain seq x y z
N MET A 1 1.53 62.28 -2.85
CA MET A 1 0.62 61.31 -2.22
C MET A 1 0.79 59.97 -2.90
N ASN A 2 0.84 58.94 -2.09
CA ASN A 2 1.54 57.68 -2.29
C ASN A 2 1.14 56.86 -3.52
N SER A 3 2.18 56.39 -4.19
CA SER A 3 2.26 55.23 -5.09
C SER A 3 1.71 53.99 -4.38
N LEU A 4 0.68 53.37 -4.94
CA LEU A 4 0.36 51.97 -4.67
C LEU A 4 0.84 51.16 -5.87
N ASN A 5 2.04 50.63 -5.70
CA ASN A 5 2.66 49.64 -6.57
C ASN A 5 1.68 48.48 -6.74
N GLY A 6 1.26 48.21 -7.97
CA GLY A 6 0.69 46.93 -8.33
C GLY A 6 1.76 45.87 -8.10
N GLU A 7 1.54 44.99 -7.13
CA GLU A 7 2.37 43.82 -6.93
C GLU A 7 2.25 42.93 -8.18
N GLU A 8 3.23 43.11 -9.06
CA GLU A 8 3.51 42.24 -10.19
C GLU A 8 3.84 40.86 -9.60
N TRP A 9 2.95 39.88 -9.82
CA TRP A 9 3.19 38.50 -9.45
C TRP A 9 4.39 37.98 -10.26
N VAL A 10 5.55 37.90 -9.61
CA VAL A 10 6.71 37.22 -10.16
C VAL A 10 6.45 35.72 -10.09
N ASP A 11 6.15 35.12 -11.24
CA ASP A 11 6.04 33.68 -11.39
C ASP A 11 7.42 33.02 -11.16
N TYR A 12 7.59 32.43 -9.97
CA TYR A 12 8.79 31.67 -9.60
C TYR A 12 8.89 30.31 -10.34
N SER A 13 7.98 29.99 -11.27
CA SER A 13 8.04 28.74 -12.04
C SER A 13 9.18 28.70 -13.08
N GLU A 14 9.79 29.84 -13.42
CA GLU A 14 10.73 29.93 -14.55
C GLU A 14 12.24 29.91 -14.19
N THR A 15 12.65 30.11 -12.93
CA THR A 15 14.09 30.16 -12.56
C THR A 15 14.76 28.80 -12.39
N GLY A 16 14.08 27.73 -12.82
CA GLY A 16 14.57 26.35 -12.76
C GLY A 16 14.71 25.71 -14.14
N ARG A 17 15.13 26.44 -15.19
CA ARG A 17 15.55 25.83 -16.46
C ARG A 17 16.86 25.08 -16.27
N HIS A 18 16.83 23.99 -15.50
CA HIS A 18 17.80 22.92 -15.62
C HIS A 18 17.86 22.57 -17.10
N HIS A 19 19.00 22.87 -17.75
CA HIS A 19 19.34 22.27 -19.02
C HIS A 19 19.14 20.77 -18.89
N ARG A 20 18.01 20.26 -19.41
CA ARG A 20 17.80 18.84 -19.64
C ARG A 20 18.88 18.46 -20.62
N ARG A 21 20.04 18.04 -20.11
CA ARG A 21 21.09 17.41 -20.93
C ARG A 21 20.37 16.37 -21.76
N ALA A 22 20.34 16.58 -23.08
CA ALA A 22 19.73 15.64 -24.00
C ALA A 22 20.31 14.28 -23.67
N ARG A 23 19.48 13.38 -23.12
CA ARG A 23 19.87 11.99 -22.89
C ARG A 23 20.23 11.47 -24.27
N LYS A 24 21.53 11.37 -24.57
CA LYS A 24 22.02 10.67 -25.75
C LYS A 24 21.40 9.29 -25.67
N PHE A 25 20.41 9.03 -26.52
CA PHE A 25 19.88 7.70 -26.71
C PHE A 25 21.07 6.87 -27.19
N ASN A 26 21.68 6.11 -26.28
CA ASN A 26 22.62 5.07 -26.63
C ASN A 26 21.84 4.11 -27.54
N ARG A 27 21.94 4.31 -28.85
CA ARG A 27 21.55 3.33 -29.85
C ARG A 27 22.27 2.05 -29.46
N ARG A 28 21.52 1.02 -29.10
CA ARG A 28 22.07 -0.27 -28.67
C ARG A 28 23.11 -0.69 -29.71
N LYS A 29 24.37 -0.86 -29.30
CA LYS A 29 25.51 -1.17 -30.18
C LYS A 29 25.41 -2.55 -30.86
N PHE A 30 24.41 -3.36 -30.50
CA PHE A 30 24.25 -4.72 -30.99
C PHE A 30 22.90 -4.91 -31.71
N PRO A 31 22.86 -5.65 -32.82
CA PRO A 31 21.62 -6.01 -33.49
C PRO A 31 20.64 -6.67 -32.51
N ARG A 32 19.36 -6.28 -32.54
CA ARG A 32 18.34 -7.05 -31.83
C ARG A 32 18.29 -8.42 -32.49
N ASP A 33 18.59 -9.47 -31.73
CA ASP A 33 18.40 -10.84 -32.22
C ASP A 33 16.93 -11.02 -32.64
N ARG A 34 16.73 -11.25 -33.96
CA ARG A 34 15.45 -11.48 -34.63
C ARG A 34 15.16 -12.97 -34.83
N SER A 35 16.07 -13.85 -34.40
CA SER A 35 15.88 -15.29 -34.48
C SER A 35 14.59 -15.71 -33.77
N PHE A 36 13.94 -16.74 -34.31
CA PHE A 36 12.73 -17.31 -33.71
C PHE A 36 13.02 -17.84 -32.29
N VAL A 37 14.16 -18.52 -32.13
CA VAL A 37 14.68 -19.00 -30.84
C VAL A 37 14.87 -17.85 -29.83
N GLY A 38 15.46 -16.73 -30.26
CA GLY A 38 15.63 -15.54 -29.42
C GLY A 38 14.34 -14.78 -29.10
N LYS A 39 13.22 -15.05 -29.80
CA LYS A 39 11.88 -14.56 -29.43
C LYS A 39 11.21 -15.49 -28.44
N GLU A 40 11.25 -16.80 -28.66
CA GLU A 40 10.68 -17.80 -27.74
C GLU A 40 11.32 -17.74 -26.36
N LEU A 41 12.65 -17.63 -26.30
CA LEU A 41 13.37 -17.48 -25.03
C LEU A 41 12.89 -16.26 -24.25
N LYS A 42 12.73 -15.11 -24.91
CA LYS A 42 12.22 -13.88 -24.26
C LYS A 42 10.78 -14.03 -23.76
N ILE A 43 9.92 -14.72 -24.51
CA ILE A 43 8.56 -15.01 -24.08
C ILE A 43 8.58 -15.91 -22.85
N SER A 44 9.40 -16.97 -22.88
CA SER A 44 9.55 -17.90 -21.75
C SER A 44 10.10 -17.20 -20.49
N GLU A 45 11.07 -16.30 -20.63
CA GLU A 45 11.62 -15.49 -19.53
C GLU A 45 10.56 -14.55 -18.97
N LYS A 46 9.74 -13.94 -19.84
CA LYS A 46 8.64 -13.07 -19.42
C LYS A 46 7.60 -13.85 -18.62
N ILE A 47 7.19 -15.03 -19.11
CA ILE A 47 6.24 -15.91 -18.42
C ILE A 47 6.80 -16.33 -17.06
N LYS A 48 8.05 -16.82 -17.01
CA LYS A 48 8.73 -17.16 -15.74
C LYS A 48 8.79 -15.99 -14.77
N GLY A 49 9.07 -14.79 -15.26
CA GLY A 49 9.10 -13.57 -14.46
C GLY A 49 7.71 -13.14 -13.95
N GLU A 50 6.66 -13.37 -14.73
CA GLU A 50 5.27 -13.17 -14.31
C GLU A 50 4.86 -14.19 -13.25
N GLU A 51 5.13 -15.48 -13.46
CA GLU A 51 4.87 -16.55 -12.50
C GLU A 51 5.59 -16.32 -11.18
N LYS A 52 6.87 -15.93 -11.22
CA LYS A 52 7.65 -15.61 -10.02
C LYS A 52 6.99 -14.48 -9.21
N ARG A 53 6.58 -13.40 -9.87
CA ARG A 53 5.89 -12.27 -9.21
C ARG A 53 4.56 -12.71 -8.58
N LYS A 54 3.80 -13.56 -9.27
CA LYS A 54 2.55 -14.13 -8.74
C LYS A 54 2.80 -15.01 -7.51
N ASN A 55 3.81 -15.87 -7.55
CA ASN A 55 4.16 -16.73 -6.43
C ASN A 55 4.62 -15.93 -5.21
N GLU A 56 5.42 -14.87 -5.43
CA GLU A 56 5.83 -13.95 -4.35
C GLU A 56 4.63 -13.20 -3.76
N ALA A 57 3.71 -12.72 -4.59
CA ALA A 57 2.50 -12.05 -4.14
C ALA A 57 1.59 -13.00 -3.34
N ARG A 58 1.37 -14.21 -3.87
CA ARG A 58 0.61 -15.28 -3.21
C ARG A 58 1.19 -15.61 -1.85
N GLY A 59 2.51 -15.83 -1.75
CA GLY A 59 3.16 -16.12 -0.46
C GLY A 59 3.06 -14.99 0.56
N LYS A 60 3.02 -13.73 0.12
CA LYS A 60 2.76 -12.58 1.02
C LYS A 60 1.32 -12.55 1.51
N ILE A 61 0.35 -12.80 0.63
CA ILE A 61 -1.08 -12.89 0.98
C ILE A 61 -1.33 -14.05 1.93
N GLU A 62 -0.77 -15.23 1.67
CA GLU A 62 -0.90 -16.41 2.54
C GLU A 62 -0.37 -16.13 3.95
N LYS A 63 0.81 -15.51 4.07
CA LYS A 63 1.37 -15.05 5.36
C LYS A 63 0.45 -14.07 6.08
N HIS A 64 -0.24 -13.20 5.34
CA HIS A 64 -1.21 -12.28 5.90
C HIS A 64 -2.48 -13.01 6.39
N LEU A 65 -3.00 -13.95 5.60
CA LEU A 65 -4.18 -14.75 5.93
C LEU A 65 -4.00 -15.60 7.18
N LYS A 66 -2.77 -16.04 7.50
CA LYS A 66 -2.45 -16.74 8.77
C LYS A 66 -2.79 -15.93 10.03
N ARG A 67 -3.00 -14.61 9.93
CA ARG A 67 -3.49 -13.77 11.05
C ARG A 67 -4.93 -14.03 11.42
N PHE A 68 -5.71 -14.66 10.54
CA PHE A 68 -7.10 -15.02 10.76
C PHE A 68 -7.25 -16.40 11.42
N SER A 69 -6.24 -16.89 12.16
CA SER A 69 -6.04 -18.28 12.63
C SER A 69 -7.18 -19.00 13.39
N THR A 70 -8.34 -18.39 13.60
CA THR A 70 -9.53 -18.99 14.24
C THR A 70 -10.64 -19.34 13.24
N LEU A 71 -10.29 -19.94 12.09
CA LEU A 71 -11.21 -20.15 10.97
C LEU A 71 -12.33 -21.15 11.20
N ASP A 72 -12.13 -22.09 12.13
CA ASP A 72 -13.19 -23.03 12.49
C ASP A 72 -14.29 -22.37 13.32
N SER A 73 -13.95 -21.27 14.01
CA SER A 73 -14.93 -20.47 14.74
C SER A 73 -15.84 -19.71 13.78
N HIS A 74 -17.11 -19.60 14.15
CA HIS A 74 -18.08 -18.76 13.45
C HIS A 74 -17.57 -17.32 13.26
N GLU A 75 -16.82 -16.81 14.24
CA GLU A 75 -16.23 -15.47 14.18
C GLU A 75 -15.11 -15.37 13.14
N GLY A 76 -14.25 -16.38 13.00
CA GLY A 76 -13.20 -16.42 11.98
C GLY A 76 -13.78 -16.49 10.57
N LYS A 77 -14.81 -17.31 10.37
CA LYS A 77 -15.57 -17.37 9.10
C LYS A 77 -16.18 -16.02 8.75
N LYS A 78 -16.76 -15.32 9.74
CA LYS A 78 -17.31 -13.98 9.54
C LYS A 78 -16.21 -12.98 9.15
N LYS A 79 -15.07 -12.99 9.85
CA LYS A 79 -13.91 -12.13 9.55
C LYS A 79 -13.37 -12.35 8.14
N ILE A 80 -13.24 -13.60 7.69
CA ILE A 80 -12.85 -13.92 6.31
C ILE A 80 -13.86 -13.38 5.30
N LYS A 81 -15.16 -13.56 5.54
CA LYS A 81 -16.19 -13.06 4.61
C LYS A 81 -16.10 -11.55 4.44
N VAL A 82 -15.87 -10.84 5.55
CA VAL A 82 -15.65 -9.38 5.54
C VAL A 82 -14.37 -9.04 4.77
N TYR A 83 -13.28 -9.76 4.99
CA TYR A 83 -12.02 -9.58 4.26
C TYR A 83 -12.18 -9.79 2.74
N ILE A 84 -12.81 -10.90 2.33
CA ILE A 84 -13.06 -11.22 0.90
C ILE A 84 -13.89 -10.10 0.26
N ARG A 85 -14.95 -9.65 0.95
CA ARG A 85 -15.78 -8.53 0.48
C ARG A 85 -14.92 -7.27 0.31
N TRP A 86 -14.10 -6.93 1.29
CA TRP A 86 -13.22 -5.76 1.21
C TRP A 86 -12.26 -5.85 0.03
N VAL A 87 -11.61 -7.00 -0.20
CA VAL A 87 -10.69 -7.19 -1.34
C VAL A 87 -11.43 -7.00 -2.66
N ARG A 88 -12.60 -7.62 -2.78
CA ARG A 88 -13.43 -7.55 -3.99
C ARG A 88 -13.87 -6.13 -4.31
N ASP A 89 -14.45 -5.45 -3.32
CA ASP A 89 -14.98 -4.10 -3.49
C ASP A 89 -13.81 -3.10 -3.74
N SER A 90 -12.64 -3.31 -3.12
CA SER A 90 -11.43 -2.51 -3.39
C SER A 90 -10.80 -2.78 -4.77
N LEU A 91 -10.86 -4.02 -5.26
CA LEU A 91 -10.39 -4.36 -6.62
C LEU A 91 -11.31 -3.76 -7.68
N ASP A 92 -12.61 -3.74 -7.44
CA ASP A 92 -13.62 -3.15 -8.34
C ASP A 92 -13.42 -1.63 -8.49
N GLN A 93 -13.11 -0.94 -7.37
CA GLN A 93 -12.86 0.50 -7.37
C GLN A 93 -11.40 0.90 -7.71
N ASP A 94 -10.50 -0.08 -7.79
CA ASP A 94 -9.06 0.09 -8.05
C ASP A 94 -8.26 0.79 -6.91
N TYR A 95 -8.88 1.12 -5.78
CA TYR A 95 -8.22 1.69 -4.59
C TYR A 95 -8.70 1.01 -3.30
N PRO A 96 -7.89 1.01 -2.21
CA PRO A 96 -8.29 0.39 -0.96
C PRO A 96 -9.43 1.16 -0.30
N LEU A 97 -10.53 0.47 -0.02
CA LEU A 97 -11.65 1.02 0.73
C LEU A 97 -11.24 1.26 2.19
N LEU A 98 -11.53 2.45 2.69
CA LEU A 98 -11.21 2.86 4.05
C LEU A 98 -12.37 3.70 4.60
N ASP A 99 -13.29 3.05 5.31
CA ASP A 99 -14.36 3.73 6.05
C ASP A 99 -13.92 3.97 7.51
N GLU A 100 -14.37 5.07 8.12
CA GLU A 100 -14.07 5.35 9.52
C GLU A 100 -14.70 4.32 10.46
N GLY A 101 -15.84 3.73 10.08
CA GLY A 101 -16.50 2.66 10.83
C GLY A 101 -15.71 1.34 10.87
N ASP A 102 -14.79 1.13 9.91
CA ASP A 102 -13.94 -0.05 9.82
C ASP A 102 -12.61 0.12 10.56
N LEU A 103 -12.41 1.24 11.25
CA LEU A 103 -11.18 1.57 11.97
C LEU A 103 -11.35 1.45 13.48
N GLU A 104 -10.50 0.62 14.09
CA GLU A 104 -10.31 0.60 15.54
C GLU A 104 -9.09 1.46 15.89
N VAL A 105 -9.32 2.61 16.53
CA VAL A 105 -8.27 3.51 17.02
C VAL A 105 -8.10 3.30 18.53
N LYS A 106 -6.91 2.87 18.94
CA LYS A 106 -6.51 2.71 20.34
C LYS A 106 -5.40 3.70 20.67
N THR A 107 -5.59 4.48 21.72
CA THR A 107 -4.57 5.37 22.25
C THR A 107 -3.83 4.70 23.41
N ALA A 108 -2.55 5.01 23.57
CA ALA A 108 -1.72 4.50 24.65
C ALA A 108 -0.67 5.55 25.05
N VAL A 109 -0.05 5.34 26.20
CA VAL A 109 1.13 6.11 26.60
C VAL A 109 2.28 5.81 25.62
N ALA A 110 2.99 6.85 25.21
CA ALA A 110 4.15 6.71 24.33
C ALA A 110 5.18 5.76 24.94
N SER A 111 5.78 4.91 24.09
CA SER A 111 6.85 4.01 24.55
C SER A 111 8.01 4.80 25.15
N VAL A 112 8.67 4.21 26.15
CA VAL A 112 9.81 4.81 26.86
C VAL A 112 11.03 4.85 25.91
N LYS A 113 11.06 5.83 25.02
CA LYS A 113 12.27 6.29 24.32
C LYS A 113 12.83 7.48 25.07
N ALA A 114 14.17 7.60 25.14
CA ALA A 114 14.88 8.71 25.78
C ALA A 114 14.17 10.07 25.52
N GLY A 115 13.64 10.67 26.57
CA GLY A 115 12.78 11.85 26.52
C GLY A 115 12.07 12.02 27.86
N GLY A 116 12.25 13.18 28.50
CA GLY A 116 11.91 13.41 29.91
C GLY A 116 10.45 13.14 30.31
N GLN A 117 10.20 13.21 31.63
CA GLN A 117 8.95 12.81 32.31
C GLN A 117 7.64 13.25 31.63
N LYS A 118 7.61 14.40 30.94
CA LYS A 118 6.40 14.90 30.26
C LYS A 118 5.90 13.97 29.16
N ARG A 119 6.81 13.35 28.38
CA ARG A 119 6.45 12.42 27.30
C ARG A 119 5.96 11.07 27.85
N GLN A 120 6.44 10.67 29.02
CA GLN A 120 6.08 9.41 29.69
C GLN A 120 4.66 9.43 30.30
N LYS A 121 4.04 10.61 30.48
CA LYS A 121 2.71 10.74 31.09
C LYS A 121 1.60 11.01 30.07
N SER A 122 1.94 11.47 28.86
CA SER A 122 0.97 11.82 27.83
C SER A 122 0.56 10.61 26.98
N GLN A 123 -0.74 10.38 26.80
CA GLN A 123 -1.30 9.37 25.89
C GLN A 123 -1.24 9.85 24.43
N THR A 124 -0.03 9.88 23.86
CA THR A 124 0.20 10.36 22.49
C THR A 124 0.43 9.23 21.49
N SER A 125 0.61 7.99 21.96
CA SER A 125 0.79 6.83 21.09
C SER A 125 -0.56 6.41 20.52
N VAL A 126 -0.61 6.18 19.21
CA VAL A 126 -1.83 5.75 18.52
C VAL A 126 -1.57 4.44 17.82
N ARG A 127 -2.51 3.51 17.95
CA ARG A 127 -2.59 2.29 17.16
C ARG A 127 -3.90 2.31 16.39
N VAL A 128 -3.81 2.24 15.08
CA VAL A 128 -4.98 2.11 14.19
C VAL A 128 -4.99 0.70 13.63
N VAL A 129 -6.14 0.04 13.68
CA VAL A 129 -6.36 -1.29 13.11
C VAL A 129 -7.50 -1.21 12.12
N HIS A 130 -7.28 -1.68 10.90
CA HIS A 130 -8.34 -1.87 9.93
C HIS A 130 -9.02 -3.21 10.16
N LEU A 131 -10.29 -3.20 10.55
CA LEU A 131 -11.03 -4.39 10.97
C LEU A 131 -11.17 -5.45 9.86
N PRO A 132 -11.48 -5.10 8.60
CA PRO A 132 -11.58 -6.08 7.52
C PRO A 132 -10.27 -6.84 7.24
N THR A 133 -9.12 -6.17 7.32
CA THR A 133 -7.81 -6.77 6.94
C THR A 133 -6.95 -7.13 8.15
N LEU A 134 -7.29 -6.70 9.35
CA LEU A 134 -6.47 -6.83 10.56
C LEU A 134 -5.06 -6.23 10.41
N ILE A 135 -4.85 -5.34 9.42
CA ILE A 135 -3.62 -4.56 9.29
C ILE A 135 -3.64 -3.50 10.39
N ARG A 136 -2.53 -3.42 11.12
CA ARG A 136 -2.37 -2.51 12.25
C ARG A 136 -1.13 -1.66 12.06
N VAL A 137 -1.26 -0.39 12.36
CA VAL A 137 -0.17 0.59 12.36
C VAL A 137 -0.11 1.25 13.72
N LYS A 138 1.10 1.48 14.22
CA LYS A 138 1.35 2.24 15.44
C LYS A 138 2.17 3.47 15.09
N ASN A 139 1.80 4.63 15.61
CA ASN A 139 2.59 5.84 15.50
C ASN A 139 2.71 6.57 16.86
N GLU A 140 3.90 7.06 17.16
CA GLU A 140 4.24 7.80 18.39
C GLU A 140 5.40 8.79 18.20
N GLU A 141 5.63 9.21 16.95
CA GLU A 141 6.69 10.13 16.58
C GLU A 141 6.47 11.52 17.16
N GLU A 142 5.24 12.02 17.03
CA GLU A 142 4.90 13.38 17.41
C GLU A 142 4.49 13.50 18.88
N ARG A 143 4.54 14.73 19.38
CA ARG A 143 4.03 15.08 20.72
C ARG A 143 2.50 15.28 20.73
N SER A 144 1.88 15.48 19.56
CA SER A 144 0.43 15.65 19.43
C SER A 144 -0.26 14.32 19.08
N LEU A 145 -1.35 14.03 19.78
CA LEU A 145 -2.19 12.86 19.51
C LEU A 145 -2.84 12.92 18.12
N GLU A 146 -3.32 14.10 17.72
CA GLU A 146 -3.99 14.31 16.43
C GLU A 146 -3.02 14.05 15.27
N GLN A 147 -1.81 14.60 15.34
CA GLN A 147 -0.78 14.37 14.33
C GLN A 147 -0.37 12.89 14.26
N ASN A 148 -0.25 12.22 15.41
CA ASN A 148 0.04 10.80 15.43
C ASN A 148 -1.10 9.97 14.82
N THR A 149 -2.35 10.37 15.02
CA THR A 149 -3.54 9.71 14.45
C THR A 149 -3.57 9.87 12.93
N LEU A 150 -3.36 11.09 12.42
CA LEU A 150 -3.34 11.37 10.98
C LEU A 150 -2.23 10.55 10.28
N LYS A 151 -1.00 10.65 10.77
CA LYS A 151 0.12 9.85 10.25
C LYS A 151 -0.11 8.34 10.34
N ALA A 152 -0.77 7.86 11.40
CA ALA A 152 -1.10 6.43 11.50
C ALA A 152 -2.13 6.00 10.45
N LYS A 153 -3.14 6.83 10.16
CA LYS A 153 -4.11 6.61 9.09
C LYS A 153 -3.44 6.62 7.71
N GLU A 154 -2.54 7.57 7.44
CA GLU A 154 -1.76 7.63 6.19
C GLU A 154 -0.91 6.37 5.97
N ASN A 155 -0.15 5.97 6.99
CA ASN A 155 0.66 4.76 6.95
C ASN A 155 -0.19 3.50 6.78
N LEU A 156 -1.38 3.46 7.39
CA LEU A 156 -2.32 2.36 7.20
C LEU A 156 -2.82 2.29 5.75
N TYR A 157 -3.15 3.43 5.16
CA TYR A 157 -3.58 3.50 3.75
C TYR A 157 -2.49 3.01 2.79
N ILE A 158 -1.22 3.34 3.04
CA ILE A 158 -0.08 2.84 2.25
C ILE A 158 -0.02 1.30 2.32
N LEU A 159 -0.11 0.71 3.51
CA LEU A 159 -0.09 -0.74 3.68
C LEU A 159 -1.28 -1.44 3.01
N LEU A 160 -2.48 -0.84 3.09
CA LEU A 160 -3.67 -1.36 2.39
C LEU A 160 -3.50 -1.29 0.87
N THR A 161 -2.89 -0.22 0.36
CA THR A 161 -2.58 -0.07 -1.06
C THR A 161 -1.59 -1.15 -1.50
N GLU A 162 -0.48 -1.33 -0.77
CA GLU A 162 0.49 -2.39 -1.05
C GLU A 162 -0.17 -3.77 -1.06
N HIS A 163 -1.04 -4.04 -0.08
CA HIS A 163 -1.78 -5.29 0.01
C HIS A 163 -2.72 -5.50 -1.18
N LEU A 164 -3.45 -4.46 -1.61
CA LEU A 164 -4.30 -4.50 -2.80
C LEU A 164 -3.49 -4.73 -4.07
N GLN A 165 -2.30 -4.14 -4.19
CA GLN A 165 -1.41 -4.38 -5.32
C GLN A 165 -0.96 -5.84 -5.43
N LEU A 166 -0.79 -6.55 -4.31
CA LEU A 166 -0.53 -7.99 -4.34
C LEU A 166 -1.69 -8.75 -5.01
N TRP A 167 -2.93 -8.38 -4.70
CA TRP A 167 -4.12 -8.96 -5.32
C TRP A 167 -4.21 -8.63 -6.81
N LYS A 168 -3.86 -7.41 -7.21
CA LYS A 168 -3.78 -7.02 -8.64
C LYS A 168 -2.73 -7.83 -9.40
N ILE A 169 -1.57 -8.14 -8.78
CA ILE A 169 -0.52 -8.97 -9.40
C ILE A 169 -1.01 -10.39 -9.71
N LEU A 170 -1.89 -10.95 -8.88
CA LEU A 170 -2.48 -12.26 -9.15
C LEU A 170 -3.34 -12.27 -10.43
N ASN A 171 -3.78 -11.10 -10.89
CA ASN A 171 -4.57 -10.90 -12.11
C ASN A 171 -5.78 -11.84 -12.17
N ILE A 172 -6.59 -11.79 -11.12
CA ILE A 172 -7.75 -12.64 -10.95
C ILE A 172 -8.78 -12.30 -12.03
N ALA A 173 -9.12 -13.28 -12.88
CA ALA A 173 -9.97 -13.08 -14.06
C ALA A 173 -11.41 -12.60 -13.73
N SER A 174 -11.89 -12.86 -12.51
CA SER A 174 -13.17 -12.36 -12.00
C SER A 174 -13.02 -12.01 -10.50
N PRO A 175 -13.15 -10.74 -10.10
CA PRO A 175 -13.06 -10.33 -8.70
C PRO A 175 -14.03 -11.08 -7.77
N ASN A 176 -15.25 -11.38 -8.24
CA ASN A 176 -16.29 -12.01 -7.43
C ASN A 176 -15.97 -13.47 -7.04
N GLN A 177 -15.80 -14.36 -8.02
CA GLN A 177 -15.57 -15.79 -7.74
C GLN A 177 -14.09 -16.14 -7.54
N GLY A 178 -13.17 -15.37 -8.10
CA GLY A 178 -11.76 -15.71 -8.08
C GLY A 178 -11.08 -15.40 -6.75
N VAL A 179 -11.43 -14.28 -6.09
CA VAL A 179 -10.86 -13.93 -4.78
C VAL A 179 -11.26 -14.96 -3.73
N GLU A 180 -12.54 -15.38 -3.69
CA GLU A 180 -13.00 -16.37 -2.72
C GLU A 180 -12.30 -17.73 -2.89
N ARG A 181 -12.10 -18.17 -4.14
CA ARG A 181 -11.37 -19.42 -4.43
C ARG A 181 -9.92 -19.32 -3.97
N GLU A 182 -9.22 -18.25 -4.36
CA GLU A 182 -7.82 -18.03 -3.98
C GLU A 182 -7.64 -17.94 -2.46
N VAL A 183 -8.54 -17.26 -1.75
CA VAL A 183 -8.50 -17.22 -0.28
C VAL A 183 -8.70 -18.60 0.32
N LYS A 184 -9.66 -19.40 -0.17
CA LYS A 184 -9.88 -20.77 0.30
C LYS A 184 -8.69 -21.69 0.02
N ASP A 185 -8.01 -21.51 -1.11
CA ASP A 185 -6.85 -22.31 -1.48
C ASP A 185 -5.58 -21.95 -0.68
N MET A 186 -5.56 -20.79 -0.01
CA MET A 186 -4.43 -20.32 0.82
C MET A 186 -4.61 -20.56 2.32
N LEU A 187 -5.74 -21.13 2.73
CA LEU A 187 -6.13 -21.37 4.12
C LEU A 187 -6.18 -22.87 4.41
#